data_AF-A0A6P0SUQ0-F1
#
_entry.id   AF-A0A6P0SUQ0-F1
#
_cell.length_a   1.000
_cell.length_b   1.000
_cell.length_c   1.000
_cell.angle_alpha   90.00
_cell.angle_beta   90.00
_cell.angle_gamma   90.00
#
_symmetry.space_group_name_H-M   'P 1'
#
loop_
_entity.id
_entity.type
_entity.pdbx_description
1 polymer ?
#
loop_
_entity_poly.entity_id
_entity_poly.type
_entity_poly.pdbx_seq_one_letter_code
_entity_poly.pdbx_strand_id
1 'polypeptide(L)'
;MTILRKIFSALLAISLIGGTVYLGILSGQKSAFVPWFGIASATAAPIGLALLGSAISPSDSKVIQQLAKVPEIEKLILKAQTQEEKIQVLEAERQRLAEIVKIESRRQAILDRVDSLERDAVRILSELDNLDKERENLEQKVGESSASEEIRLLRERVQTREEGDIIIRIGSRIYRIDRDLIKALPFGLGSPILAYFGILKTIQQASIYSKINRHDKPNQ
;
A
#
# COMPACT_ATOMS: atom_id res chain seq x y z
N MET A 1 -4.81 34.58 16.34
CA MET A 1 -4.22 35.89 16.73
C MET A 1 -2.89 36.22 16.05
N THR A 2 -2.05 35.25 15.66
CA THR A 2 -0.72 35.48 15.03
C THR A 2 -0.79 36.01 13.60
N ILE A 3 -1.74 35.53 12.79
CA ILE A 3 -1.88 35.95 11.38
C ILE A 3 -2.34 37.42 11.27
N LEU A 4 -3.32 37.83 12.10
CA LEU A 4 -3.80 39.21 12.13
C LEU A 4 -2.68 40.19 12.55
N ARG A 5 -1.84 39.81 13.51
CA ARG A 5 -0.66 40.59 13.90
C ARG A 5 0.37 40.69 12.77
N LYS A 6 0.60 39.61 12.01
CA LYS A 6 1.51 39.61 10.84
C LYS A 6 1.00 40.52 9.72
N ILE A 7 -0.30 40.50 9.45
CA ILE A 7 -0.91 41.38 8.44
C ILE A 7 -0.78 42.84 8.88
N PHE A 8 -1.08 43.14 10.15
CA PHE A 8 -0.95 44.50 10.68
C PHE A 8 0.51 44.98 10.67
N SER A 9 1.47 44.13 11.07
CA SER A 9 2.90 44.49 11.02
C SER A 9 3.42 44.68 9.60
N ALA A 10 2.95 43.89 8.63
CA ALA A 10 3.30 44.06 7.22
C ALA A 10 2.77 45.38 6.66
N LEU A 11 1.51 45.73 6.97
CA LEU A 11 0.87 46.96 6.50
C LEU A 11 1.57 48.20 7.08
N LEU A 12 1.93 48.14 8.37
CA LEU A 12 2.67 49.20 9.07
C LEU A 12 4.10 49.33 8.53
N ALA A 13 4.78 48.21 8.23
CA ALA A 13 6.10 48.21 7.62
C ALA A 13 6.11 48.85 6.22
N ILE A 14 5.14 48.49 5.37
CA ILE A 14 4.99 49.06 4.03
C ILE A 14 4.71 50.57 4.11
N SER A 15 3.88 51.01 5.06
CA SER A 15 3.58 52.42 5.29
C SER A 15 4.81 53.21 5.74
N LEU A 16 5.61 52.68 6.67
CA LEU A 16 6.87 53.30 7.13
C LEU A 16 7.89 53.42 6.00
N ILE A 17 8.13 52.33 5.27
CA ILE A 17 9.08 52.31 4.15
C ILE A 17 8.61 53.26 3.05
N GLY A 18 7.32 53.20 2.67
CA GLY A 18 6.73 54.10 1.67
C GLY A 18 6.85 55.58 2.06
N GLY A 19 6.60 55.92 3.34
CA GLY A 19 6.77 57.27 3.86
C GLY A 19 8.22 57.75 3.80
N THR A 20 9.19 56.89 4.14
CA THR A 20 10.62 57.24 4.05
C THR A 20 11.08 57.48 2.61
N VAL A 21 10.62 56.65 1.66
CA VAL A 21 10.92 56.79 0.23
C VAL A 21 10.28 58.08 -0.31
N TYR A 22 9.03 58.36 0.05
CA TYR A 22 8.33 59.57 -0.35
C TYR A 22 9.04 60.84 0.14
N LEU A 23 9.50 60.85 1.39
CA LEU A 23 10.29 61.96 1.94
C LEU A 23 11.64 62.12 1.23
N GLY A 24 12.27 61.03 0.79
CA GLY A 24 13.50 61.09 -0.02
C GLY A 24 13.28 61.73 -1.39
N ILE A 25 12.15 61.42 -2.05
CA ILE A 25 11.76 62.06 -3.31
C ILE A 25 11.50 63.56 -3.08
N LEU A 26 10.79 63.91 -1.99
CA LEU A 26 10.50 65.30 -1.65
C LEU A 26 11.76 66.10 -1.28
N SER A 27 12.73 65.48 -0.60
CA SER A 27 13.98 66.15 -0.23
C SER A 27 14.84 66.46 -1.46
N GLY A 28 14.72 65.68 -2.54
CA GLY A 28 15.35 65.98 -3.82
C GLY A 28 14.78 67.21 -4.53
N GLN A 29 13.54 67.60 -4.21
CA GLN A 29 12.86 68.76 -4.80
C GLN A 29 12.90 70.00 -3.90
N LYS A 30 12.91 69.81 -2.57
CA LYS A 30 12.83 70.89 -1.57
C LYS A 30 13.79 70.63 -0.42
N SER A 31 14.79 71.51 -0.29
CA SER A 31 15.84 71.46 0.74
C SER A 31 15.31 71.44 2.18
N ALA A 32 14.11 71.97 2.43
CA ALA A 32 13.47 71.98 3.75
C ALA A 32 13.14 70.56 4.29
N PHE A 33 13.07 69.54 3.41
CA PHE A 33 12.73 68.17 3.80
C PHE A 33 13.95 67.28 4.03
N VAL A 34 15.16 67.78 3.77
CA VAL A 34 16.41 67.02 4.01
C VAL A 34 16.58 66.60 5.49
N PRO A 35 16.32 67.46 6.49
CA PRO A 35 16.42 67.04 7.90
C PRO A 35 15.37 65.98 8.27
N TRP A 36 14.15 66.14 7.76
CA TRP A 36 13.05 65.20 8.00
C TRP A 36 13.29 63.83 7.37
N PHE A 37 13.87 63.80 6.16
CA PHE A 37 14.31 62.57 5.53
C PHE A 37 15.44 61.90 6.33
N GLY A 38 16.42 62.67 6.83
CA GLY A 38 17.50 62.14 7.67
C GLY A 38 16.99 61.44 8.93
N ILE A 39 16.05 62.05 9.65
CA ILE A 39 15.43 61.46 10.85
C ILE A 39 14.61 60.22 10.48
N ALA A 40 13.80 60.29 9.42
CA ALA A 40 12.97 59.17 8.98
C ALA A 40 13.83 57.98 8.50
N SER A 41 14.91 58.23 7.79
CA SER A 41 15.85 57.19 7.34
C SER A 41 16.61 56.56 8.51
N ALA A 42 17.00 57.34 9.52
CA ALA A 42 17.69 56.81 10.70
C ALA A 42 16.78 55.98 11.62
N THR A 43 15.47 56.22 11.61
CA THR A 43 14.53 55.62 12.58
C THR A 43 13.49 54.73 11.91
N ALA A 44 12.65 55.31 11.04
CA ALA A 44 11.54 54.63 10.39
C ALA A 44 11.98 53.54 9.40
N ALA A 45 13.11 53.72 8.69
CA ALA A 45 13.58 52.72 7.74
C ALA A 45 14.09 51.43 8.41
N PRO A 46 14.97 51.46 9.44
CA PRO A 46 15.38 50.25 10.17
C PRO A 46 14.20 49.54 10.84
N ILE A 47 13.27 50.30 11.44
CA ILE A 47 12.09 49.74 12.10
C ILE A 47 11.15 49.10 11.07
N GLY A 48 10.90 49.77 9.94
CA GLY A 48 10.08 49.25 8.85
C GLY A 48 10.65 47.97 8.26
N LEU A 49 11.96 47.91 8.01
CA LEU A 49 12.65 46.70 7.53
C LEU A 49 12.59 45.55 8.54
N ALA A 50 12.80 45.83 9.84
CA ALA A 50 12.70 44.81 10.88
C ALA A 50 11.28 44.23 10.99
N LEU A 51 10.25 45.08 10.90
CA LEU A 51 8.86 44.65 10.91
C LEU A 51 8.50 43.84 9.66
N LEU A 52 8.98 44.26 8.49
CA LEU A 52 8.80 43.52 7.23
C LEU A 52 9.46 42.14 7.31
N GLY A 53 10.70 42.08 7.82
CA GLY A 53 11.44 40.83 8.03
C GLY A 53 10.73 39.88 9.01
N SER A 54 10.08 40.42 10.05
CA SER A 54 9.28 39.64 10.99
C SER A 54 7.96 39.11 10.40
N ALA A 55 7.38 39.86 9.45
CA ALA A 55 6.16 39.46 8.78
C ALA A 55 6.41 38.38 7.71
N ILE A 56 7.53 38.52 6.97
CA ILE A 56 7.95 37.60 5.91
C ILE A 56 8.62 36.34 6.47
N SER A 57 9.31 36.42 7.61
CA SER A 57 9.98 35.25 8.18
C SER A 57 8.96 34.12 8.43
N PRO A 58 9.16 32.95 7.80
CA PRO A 58 8.44 31.76 8.18
C PRO A 58 8.73 31.48 9.65
N SER A 59 7.76 30.89 10.34
CA SER A 59 7.80 30.54 11.76
C SER A 59 8.83 29.46 12.11
N ASP A 60 9.95 29.41 11.41
CA ASP A 60 11.07 28.49 11.59
C ASP A 60 11.85 28.79 12.86
N SER A 61 11.67 29.97 13.46
CA SER A 61 12.21 30.26 14.80
C SER A 61 11.62 29.36 15.88
N LYS A 62 10.39 28.83 15.69
CA LYS A 62 9.83 27.81 16.59
C LYS A 62 10.45 26.43 16.36
N VAL A 63 10.77 26.07 15.12
CA VAL A 63 11.45 24.82 14.79
C VAL A 63 12.89 24.86 15.29
N ILE A 64 13.59 25.99 15.11
CA ILE A 64 14.94 26.21 15.65
C ILE A 64 14.94 26.27 17.20
N GLN A 65 13.95 26.91 17.83
CA GLN A 65 13.82 26.88 19.30
C GLN A 65 13.39 25.52 19.86
N GLN A 66 12.63 24.72 19.10
CA GLN A 66 12.27 23.35 19.50
C GLN A 66 13.46 22.39 19.33
N LEU A 67 14.30 22.60 18.31
CA LEU A 67 15.57 21.89 18.16
C LEU A 67 16.59 22.32 19.23
N ALA A 68 16.57 23.57 19.68
CA ALA A 68 17.42 24.09 20.76
C ALA A 68 16.94 23.71 22.18
N LYS A 69 15.75 23.12 22.33
CA LYS A 69 15.17 22.71 23.62
C LYS A 69 15.57 21.30 24.06
N VAL A 70 16.58 20.70 23.44
CA VAL A 70 17.12 19.42 23.90
C VAL A 70 18.15 19.71 25.01
N PRO A 71 17.87 19.40 26.29
CA PRO A 71 18.73 19.77 27.42
C PRO A 71 20.13 19.14 27.37
N GLU A 72 20.34 18.16 26.49
CA GLU A 72 21.65 17.53 26.25
C GLU A 72 22.56 18.39 25.38
N ILE A 73 22.00 19.15 24.43
CA ILE A 73 22.76 20.06 23.55
C ILE A 73 23.37 21.20 24.39
N GLU A 74 22.58 21.76 25.31
CA GLU A 74 23.03 22.83 26.20
C GLU A 74 24.15 22.36 27.16
N LYS A 75 24.05 21.12 27.66
CA LYS A 75 25.09 20.51 28.50
C LYS A 75 26.40 20.25 27.74
N LEU A 76 26.33 19.85 26.47
CA LEU A 76 27.52 19.61 25.65
C LEU A 76 28.17 20.92 25.20
N ILE A 77 27.36 21.94 24.90
CA ILE A 77 27.82 23.31 24.62
C ILE A 77 28.55 23.92 25.82
N LEU A 78 28.06 23.69 27.05
CA LEU A 78 28.70 24.18 28.27
C LEU A 78 30.01 23.45 28.61
N LYS A 79 30.21 22.23 28.09
CA LYS A 79 31.44 21.45 28.27
C LYS A 79 32.54 21.77 27.25
N ALA A 80 32.20 22.31 26.08
CA ALA A 80 33.17 22.70 25.06
C ALA A 80 33.90 23.99 25.48
N GLN A 81 35.23 23.96 25.55
CA GLN A 81 36.03 25.08 26.06
C GLN A 81 36.33 26.12 24.98
N THR A 82 36.25 25.74 23.71
CA THR A 82 36.53 26.61 22.56
C THR A 82 35.36 26.69 21.58
N GLN A 83 35.28 27.78 20.81
CA GLN A 83 34.22 27.95 19.81
C GLN A 83 34.27 26.89 18.70
N GLU A 84 35.46 26.36 18.40
CA GLU A 84 35.68 25.37 17.35
C GLU A 84 35.22 23.97 17.76
N GLU A 85 35.48 23.57 19.01
CA GLU A 85 34.90 22.35 19.60
C GLU A 85 33.37 22.43 19.64
N LYS A 86 32.82 23.61 19.96
CA LYS A 86 31.37 23.82 19.98
C LYS A 86 30.76 23.65 18.58
N ILE A 87 31.43 24.10 17.53
CA ILE A 87 30.98 23.90 16.14
C ILE A 87 31.03 22.42 15.76
N GLN A 88 32.10 21.71 16.10
CA GLN A 88 32.23 20.27 15.80
C GLN A 88 31.15 19.42 16.50
N VAL A 89 30.87 19.70 17.78
CA VAL A 89 29.80 19.01 18.52
C VAL A 89 28.43 19.29 17.90
N LEU A 90 28.17 20.54 17.49
CA LEU A 90 26.92 20.91 16.84
C LEU A 90 26.77 20.27 15.46
N GLU A 91 27.83 20.15 14.69
CA GLU A 91 27.82 19.47 13.39
C GLU A 91 27.57 17.96 13.52
N ALA A 92 28.23 17.31 14.48
CA ALA A 92 28.01 15.90 14.75
C ALA A 92 26.56 15.62 15.17
N GLU A 93 25.99 16.47 16.04
CA GLU A 93 24.61 16.31 16.49
C GLU A 93 23.60 16.63 15.38
N ARG A 94 23.90 17.62 14.53
CA ARG A 94 23.10 17.90 13.33
C ARG A 94 23.06 16.68 12.40
N GLN A 95 24.20 16.01 12.18
CA GLN A 95 24.25 14.80 11.36
C GLN A 95 23.43 13.67 11.99
N ARG A 96 23.54 13.47 13.30
CA ARG A 96 22.77 12.48 14.04
C ARG A 96 21.26 12.74 13.96
N LEU A 97 20.84 13.99 14.16
CA LEU A 97 19.43 14.39 14.01
C LEU A 97 18.92 14.18 12.58
N ALA A 98 19.74 14.48 11.57
CA ALA A 98 19.38 14.24 10.18
C ALA A 98 19.16 12.74 9.90
N GLU A 99 19.96 11.87 10.52
CA GLU A 99 19.79 10.42 10.43
C GLU A 99 18.51 9.95 11.12
N ILE A 100 18.23 10.43 12.33
CA ILE A 100 16.99 10.13 13.06
C ILE A 100 15.77 10.54 12.23
N VAL A 101 15.76 11.76 11.68
CA VAL A 101 14.67 12.25 10.83
C VAL A 101 14.51 11.39 9.58
N LYS A 102 15.60 10.95 8.96
CA LYS A 102 15.55 10.04 7.80
C LYS A 102 14.92 8.69 8.16
N ILE A 103 15.28 8.13 9.31
CA ILE A 103 14.71 6.86 9.79
C ILE A 103 13.23 7.04 10.10
N GLU A 104 12.85 8.09 10.81
CA GLU A 104 11.44 8.33 11.19
C GLU A 104 10.58 8.62 9.97
N SER A 105 11.10 9.34 8.98
CA SER A 105 10.40 9.59 7.71
C SER A 105 10.14 8.29 6.95
N ARG A 106 11.12 7.36 6.93
CA ARG A 106 10.94 6.03 6.34
C ARG A 106 9.92 5.20 7.11
N ARG A 107 9.96 5.25 8.43
CA ARG A 107 9.00 4.57 9.29
C ARG A 107 7.58 5.06 9.00
N GLN A 108 7.38 6.37 8.92
CA GLN A 108 6.08 6.95 8.60
C GLN A 108 5.59 6.53 7.22
N ALA A 109 6.45 6.57 6.20
CA ALA A 109 6.10 6.12 4.84
C ALA A 109 5.69 4.65 4.79
N ILE A 110 6.32 3.79 5.62
CA ILE A 110 5.94 2.38 5.74
C ILE A 110 4.57 2.25 6.41
N LEU A 111 4.31 2.99 7.49
CA LEU A 111 3.01 2.99 8.17
C LEU A 111 1.89 3.43 7.23
N ASP A 112 2.08 4.55 6.52
CA ASP A 112 1.10 5.04 5.54
C ASP A 112 0.84 4.00 4.44
N ARG A 113 1.86 3.24 4.06
CA ARG A 113 1.75 2.17 3.07
C ARG A 113 0.97 0.98 3.61
N VAL A 114 1.18 0.59 4.86
CA VAL A 114 0.41 -0.47 5.54
C VAL A 114 -1.06 -0.06 5.62
N ASP A 115 -1.37 1.14 6.10
CA ASP A 115 -2.74 1.65 6.19
C ASP A 115 -3.44 1.73 4.83
N SER A 116 -2.70 2.01 3.75
CA SER A 116 -3.24 1.97 2.39
C SER A 116 -3.60 0.55 1.98
N LEU A 117 -2.72 -0.42 2.24
CA LEU A 117 -2.93 -1.81 1.87
C LEU A 117 -4.05 -2.47 2.67
N GLU A 118 -4.20 -2.13 3.95
CA GLU A 118 -5.32 -2.60 4.78
C GLU A 118 -6.66 -2.11 4.23
N ARG A 119 -6.74 -0.83 3.85
CA ARG A 119 -7.94 -0.29 3.20
C ARG A 119 -8.25 -0.97 1.87
N ASP A 120 -7.23 -1.23 1.07
CA ASP A 120 -7.39 -1.98 -0.19
C ASP A 120 -7.87 -3.41 0.07
N ALA A 121 -7.36 -4.10 1.10
CA ALA A 121 -7.78 -5.44 1.47
C ALA A 121 -9.25 -5.48 1.89
N VAL A 122 -9.70 -4.52 2.72
CA VAL A 122 -11.12 -4.40 3.11
C VAL A 122 -12.01 -4.18 1.88
N ARG A 123 -11.59 -3.32 0.95
CA ARG A 123 -12.32 -3.11 -0.32
C ARG A 123 -12.42 -4.43 -1.11
N ILE A 124 -11.31 -5.13 -1.32
CA ILE A 124 -11.27 -6.37 -2.09
C ILE A 124 -12.19 -7.44 -1.44
N LEU A 125 -12.16 -7.57 -0.12
CA LEU A 125 -13.05 -8.50 0.59
C LEU A 125 -14.52 -8.14 0.41
N SER A 126 -14.86 -6.84 0.42
CA SER A 126 -16.22 -6.39 0.17
C SER A 126 -16.67 -6.64 -1.28
N GLU A 127 -15.76 -6.48 -2.25
CA GLU A 127 -16.03 -6.80 -3.65
C GLU A 127 -16.25 -8.31 -3.84
N LEU A 128 -15.46 -9.14 -3.17
CA LEU A 128 -15.63 -10.59 -3.20
C LEU A 128 -17.00 -11.02 -2.64
N ASP A 129 -17.40 -10.47 -1.48
CA ASP A 129 -18.72 -10.73 -0.89
C ASP A 129 -19.87 -10.33 -1.83
N ASN A 130 -19.71 -9.22 -2.56
CA ASN A 130 -20.70 -8.79 -3.56
C ASN A 130 -20.76 -9.74 -4.75
N LEU A 131 -19.61 -10.21 -5.25
CA LEU A 131 -19.54 -11.18 -6.34
C LEU A 131 -20.12 -12.54 -5.94
N ASP A 132 -19.91 -12.98 -4.70
CA ASP A 132 -20.49 -14.22 -4.18
C ASP A 132 -22.03 -14.12 -4.11
N LYS A 133 -22.58 -12.99 -3.65
CA LYS A 133 -24.02 -12.74 -3.69
C LYS A 133 -24.57 -12.69 -5.12
N GLU A 134 -23.85 -12.04 -6.04
CA GLU A 134 -24.25 -12.00 -7.45
C GLU A 134 -24.27 -13.41 -8.06
N ARG A 135 -23.24 -14.21 -7.76
CA ARG A 135 -23.16 -15.60 -8.18
C ARG A 135 -24.33 -16.42 -7.62
N GLU A 136 -24.64 -16.31 -6.33
CA GLU A 136 -25.76 -17.02 -5.71
C GLU A 136 -27.10 -16.64 -6.38
N ASN A 137 -27.32 -15.34 -6.63
CA ASN A 137 -28.49 -14.87 -7.35
C ASN A 137 -28.58 -15.42 -8.78
N LEU A 138 -27.45 -15.54 -9.48
CA LEU A 138 -27.39 -16.15 -10.81
C LEU A 138 -27.66 -17.66 -10.75
N GLU A 139 -27.10 -18.37 -9.78
CA GLU A 139 -27.34 -19.80 -9.59
C GLU A 139 -28.83 -20.09 -9.28
N GLN A 140 -29.48 -19.28 -8.44
CA GLN A 140 -30.92 -19.38 -8.19
C GLN A 140 -31.75 -19.16 -9.46
N LYS A 141 -31.46 -18.10 -10.23
CA LYS A 141 -32.16 -17.81 -11.50
C LYS A 141 -31.95 -18.91 -12.55
N VAL A 142 -30.78 -19.51 -12.60
CA VAL A 142 -30.50 -20.64 -13.50
C VAL A 142 -31.23 -21.89 -13.01
N GLY A 143 -31.29 -22.16 -11.70
CA GLY A 143 -31.99 -23.30 -11.09
C GLY A 143 -33.48 -23.43 -11.45
N GLU A 144 -34.16 -22.31 -11.74
CA GLU A 144 -35.59 -22.27 -12.08
C GLU A 144 -35.90 -22.54 -13.56
N SER A 145 -34.88 -22.61 -14.43
CA SER A 145 -35.03 -22.80 -15.87
C SER A 145 -34.97 -24.28 -16.26
N SER A 146 -35.79 -24.74 -17.20
CA SER A 146 -35.72 -26.11 -17.74
C SER A 146 -34.40 -26.41 -18.49
N ALA A 147 -33.62 -25.38 -18.86
CA ALA A 147 -32.27 -25.53 -19.42
C ALA A 147 -31.17 -25.72 -18.36
N SER A 148 -31.51 -25.62 -17.06
CA SER A 148 -30.58 -25.70 -15.93
C SER A 148 -29.91 -27.06 -15.78
N GLU A 149 -30.68 -28.13 -15.99
CA GLU A 149 -30.21 -29.50 -15.79
C GLU A 149 -29.18 -29.92 -16.84
N GLU A 150 -29.38 -29.52 -18.10
CA GLU A 150 -28.41 -29.74 -19.17
C GLU A 150 -27.14 -28.93 -18.96
N ILE A 151 -27.25 -27.66 -18.53
CA ILE A 151 -26.10 -26.81 -18.23
C ILE A 151 -25.32 -27.35 -17.02
N ARG A 152 -26.00 -27.88 -15.99
CA ARG A 152 -25.36 -28.51 -14.83
C ARG A 152 -24.54 -29.74 -15.24
N LEU A 153 -25.13 -30.62 -16.05
CA LEU A 153 -24.44 -31.80 -16.59
C LEU A 153 -23.27 -31.42 -17.51
N LEU A 154 -23.39 -30.31 -18.25
CA LEU A 154 -22.30 -29.80 -19.09
C LEU A 154 -21.15 -29.24 -18.23
N ARG A 155 -21.47 -28.48 -17.18
CA ARG A 155 -20.49 -27.92 -16.22
C ARG A 155 -19.72 -29.03 -15.51
N GLU A 156 -20.42 -30.06 -15.03
CA GLU A 156 -19.82 -31.21 -14.37
C GLU A 156 -18.90 -31.99 -15.32
N ARG A 157 -19.25 -32.07 -16.62
CA ARG A 157 -18.42 -32.68 -17.68
C ARG A 157 -17.19 -31.83 -18.05
N VAL A 158 -17.26 -30.51 -17.94
CA VAL A 158 -16.13 -29.61 -18.20
C VAL A 158 -15.18 -29.58 -16.99
N GLN A 159 -15.73 -29.53 -15.78
CA GLN A 159 -14.97 -29.52 -14.54
C GLN A 159 -14.17 -30.82 -14.34
N THR A 160 -14.79 -31.97 -14.63
CA THR A 160 -14.08 -33.27 -14.65
C THR A 160 -12.96 -33.34 -15.69
N ARG A 161 -13.01 -32.54 -16.78
CA ARG A 161 -11.93 -32.43 -17.77
C ARG A 161 -10.81 -31.49 -17.33
N GLU A 162 -11.15 -30.39 -16.64
CA GLU A 162 -10.15 -29.46 -16.08
C GLU A 162 -9.37 -30.09 -14.91
N GLU A 163 -10.02 -30.92 -14.10
CA GLU A 163 -9.39 -31.70 -13.02
C GLU A 163 -8.51 -32.85 -13.56
N GLY A 164 -8.61 -33.16 -14.86
CA GLY A 164 -7.74 -34.11 -15.56
C GLY A 164 -8.17 -35.59 -15.43
N ASP A 165 -9.42 -35.84 -15.09
CA ASP A 165 -9.96 -37.20 -14.95
C ASP A 165 -10.28 -37.83 -16.31
N ILE A 166 -9.90 -39.11 -16.46
CA ILE A 166 -10.17 -39.86 -17.67
C ILE A 166 -11.52 -40.58 -17.51
N ILE A 167 -12.49 -40.14 -18.29
CA ILE A 167 -13.82 -40.76 -18.36
C ILE A 167 -13.82 -41.79 -19.49
N ILE A 168 -13.86 -43.08 -19.16
CA ILE A 168 -13.97 -44.16 -20.15
C ILE A 168 -15.40 -44.69 -20.16
N ARG A 169 -16.03 -44.65 -21.34
CA ARG A 169 -17.36 -45.23 -21.57
C ARG A 169 -17.21 -46.61 -22.20
N ILE A 170 -17.63 -47.65 -21.50
CA ILE A 170 -17.70 -49.02 -22.01
C ILE A 170 -19.17 -49.46 -21.96
N GLY A 171 -19.83 -49.45 -23.13
CA GLY A 171 -21.26 -49.75 -23.24
C GLY A 171 -22.14 -48.68 -22.57
N SER A 172 -23.07 -49.11 -21.71
CA SER A 172 -24.00 -48.23 -20.96
C SER A 172 -23.42 -47.66 -19.66
N ARG A 173 -22.21 -48.06 -19.26
CA ARG A 173 -21.59 -47.65 -17.99
C ARG A 173 -20.42 -46.70 -18.21
N ILE A 174 -20.31 -45.73 -17.31
CA ILE A 174 -19.26 -44.71 -17.30
C ILE A 174 -18.36 -44.99 -16.10
N TYR A 175 -17.07 -45.16 -16.35
CA TYR A 175 -16.07 -45.33 -15.30
C TYR A 175 -15.19 -44.08 -15.23
N ARG A 176 -15.12 -43.47 -14.05
CA ARG A 176 -14.24 -42.34 -13.73
C ARG A 176 -12.96 -42.88 -13.12
N ILE A 177 -11.81 -42.58 -13.74
CA ILE A 177 -10.50 -42.97 -13.22
C ILE A 177 -9.77 -41.68 -12.83
N ASP A 178 -9.52 -41.56 -11.52
CA ASP A 178 -8.82 -40.44 -10.91
C ASP A 178 -7.33 -40.47 -11.30
N ARG A 179 -6.81 -39.32 -11.73
CA ARG A 179 -5.44 -39.19 -12.24
C ARG A 179 -4.39 -39.42 -11.15
N ASP A 180 -4.71 -39.15 -9.90
CA ASP A 180 -3.78 -39.33 -8.78
C ASP A 180 -3.52 -40.81 -8.48
N LEU A 181 -4.48 -41.68 -8.78
CA LEU A 181 -4.34 -43.14 -8.73
C LEU A 181 -3.38 -43.67 -9.80
N ILE A 182 -3.32 -43.01 -10.96
CA ILE A 182 -2.39 -43.35 -12.06
C ILE A 182 -0.97 -42.83 -11.75
N LYS A 183 -0.84 -41.68 -11.09
CA LYS A 183 0.46 -41.12 -10.67
C LYS A 183 1.10 -41.85 -9.49
N ALA A 184 0.31 -42.49 -8.63
CA ALA A 184 0.79 -43.18 -7.42
C ALA A 184 1.44 -44.56 -7.67
N LEU A 185 1.44 -45.07 -8.91
CA LEU A 185 2.09 -46.34 -9.23
C LEU A 185 3.59 -46.16 -9.46
N PRO A 186 4.46 -46.80 -8.64
CA PRO A 186 5.89 -46.73 -8.84
C PRO A 186 6.22 -47.54 -10.10
N PHE A 187 7.16 -47.04 -10.90
CA PHE A 187 7.55 -47.53 -12.23
C PHE A 187 6.67 -46.97 -13.36
N GLY A 188 7.09 -45.83 -13.91
CA GLY A 188 6.53 -45.16 -15.09
C GLY A 188 6.55 -46.00 -16.38
N LEU A 189 5.76 -47.07 -16.39
CA LEU A 189 5.43 -47.88 -17.55
C LEU A 189 4.00 -47.57 -17.96
N GLY A 190 3.86 -46.45 -18.66
CA GLY A 190 2.68 -46.14 -19.46
C GLY A 190 2.58 -47.07 -20.66
N SER A 191 2.19 -48.33 -20.47
CA SER A 191 1.71 -49.15 -21.58
C SER A 191 0.33 -49.74 -21.27
N PRO A 192 -0.66 -49.56 -22.17
CA PRO A 192 -2.02 -50.10 -22.05
C PRO A 192 -2.09 -51.64 -22.01
N ILE A 193 -0.93 -52.32 -22.06
CA ILE A 193 -0.79 -53.78 -22.07
C ILE A 193 -1.04 -54.35 -20.66
N LEU A 194 -0.64 -53.66 -19.58
CA LEU A 194 -0.90 -54.13 -18.21
C LEU A 194 -2.37 -53.99 -17.82
N ALA A 195 -3.05 -52.94 -18.29
CA ALA A 195 -4.51 -52.82 -18.18
C ALA A 195 -5.21 -53.96 -18.94
N TYR A 196 -4.68 -54.36 -20.10
CA TYR A 196 -5.15 -55.51 -20.86
C TYR A 196 -4.95 -56.84 -20.10
N PHE A 197 -3.81 -57.05 -19.43
CA PHE A 197 -3.55 -58.23 -18.61
C PHE A 197 -4.43 -58.30 -17.35
N GLY A 198 -4.71 -57.15 -16.71
CA GLY A 198 -5.65 -57.06 -15.60
C GLY A 198 -7.06 -57.48 -16.01
N ILE A 199 -7.54 -56.98 -17.15
CA ILE A 199 -8.86 -57.32 -17.69
C ILE A 199 -8.93 -58.80 -18.10
N LEU A 200 -7.89 -59.34 -18.73
CA LEU A 200 -7.79 -60.77 -19.07
C LEU A 200 -7.87 -61.67 -17.83
N LYS A 201 -7.20 -61.30 -16.73
CA LYS A 201 -7.23 -62.07 -15.48
C LYS A 201 -8.61 -62.06 -14.83
N THR A 202 -9.31 -60.92 -14.87
CA THR A 202 -10.68 -60.79 -14.35
C THR A 202 -11.69 -61.56 -15.20
N ILE A 203 -11.51 -61.61 -16.52
CA ILE A 203 -12.34 -62.42 -17.43
C ILE A 203 -12.06 -63.93 -17.23
N GLN A 204 -10.82 -64.33 -16.98
CA GLN A 204 -10.47 -65.73 -16.72
C GLN A 204 -11.01 -66.21 -15.37
N GLN A 205 -10.97 -65.37 -14.32
CA GLN A 205 -11.61 -65.67 -13.03
C GLN A 205 -13.15 -65.71 -13.13
N ALA A 206 -13.77 -64.79 -13.87
CA ALA A 206 -15.21 -64.81 -14.11
C ALA A 206 -15.66 -66.04 -14.94
N SER A 207 -14.85 -66.46 -15.90
CA SER A 207 -15.06 -67.69 -16.70
C SER A 207 -14.96 -68.95 -15.83
N ILE A 208 -13.95 -69.04 -14.95
CA ILE A 208 -13.77 -70.16 -14.01
C ILE A 208 -14.93 -70.21 -13.01
N TYR A 209 -15.39 -69.07 -12.48
CA TYR A 209 -16.55 -69.02 -11.58
C TYR A 209 -17.86 -69.44 -12.27
N SER A 210 -18.03 -69.12 -13.56
CA SER A 210 -19.20 -69.56 -14.34
C SER A 210 -19.19 -71.05 -14.70
N LYS A 211 -18.00 -71.68 -14.74
CA LYS A 211 -17.83 -73.12 -15.01
C LYS A 211 -18.06 -73.97 -13.75
N ILE A 212 -17.71 -73.46 -12.58
CA ILE A 212 -17.99 -74.13 -11.29
C ILE A 212 -19.50 -74.09 -10.98
N ASN A 213 -20.20 -73.01 -11.34
CA ASN A 213 -21.64 -72.87 -11.10
C ASN A 213 -22.56 -73.60 -12.11
N ARG A 214 -22.01 -74.38 -13.05
CA ARG A 214 -22.79 -75.22 -13.98
C ARG A 214 -22.84 -76.70 -13.60
N HIS A 215 -22.12 -77.14 -12.57
CA HIS A 215 -22.17 -78.54 -12.13
C HIS A 215 -23.08 -78.82 -10.92
N ASP A 216 -23.64 -77.79 -10.27
CA ASP A 216 -24.48 -77.94 -9.06
C ASP A 216 -25.95 -77.54 -9.28
N LYS A 217 -26.56 -78.00 -10.38
CA LYS A 217 -28.01 -78.17 -10.40
C LYS A 217 -28.36 -79.63 -10.74
N PRO A 218 -28.64 -80.47 -9.73
CA PRO A 218 -29.26 -81.76 -9.96
C PRO A 218 -30.68 -81.55 -10.49
N ASN A 219 -31.05 -82.41 -11.44
CA ASN A 219 -32.40 -82.54 -11.98
C ASN A 219 -33.45 -82.60 -10.87
N GLN A 220 -34.38 -81.64 -10.89
CA GLN A 220 -35.78 -81.81 -10.48
C GLN A 220 -36.66 -80.96 -11.39
#